data_AF-A0A9D8TPC1-F1
#
_entry.id   AF-A0A9D8TPC1-F1
#
_cell.length_a   1.000
_cell.length_b   1.000
_cell.length_c   1.000
_cell.angle_alpha   90.00
_cell.angle_beta   90.00
_cell.angle_gamma   90.00
#
_symmetry.space_group_name_H-M   'P 1'
#
loop_
_entity.id
_entity.type
_entity.pdbx_description
1 polymer ?
#
loop_
_entity_poly.entity_id
_entity_poly.type
_entity_poly.pdbx_seq_one_letter_code
_entity_poly.pdbx_strand_id
1 'polypeptide(L)'
;FKRRLPRLALLLRMTLGFIPRMRTRYREISDARGALGLSRGRGMLNVLRARLTDLSILLTLTLEESMDQADGMRARGYGLPGATRAVTEPRSARDAILSVGLVLLLVPALLPLFTGRGEWNWYPLDRSALVPDLFLSLSFAAGTAIAVLPILLEGKETLKWHILRSRI
;
A
#
# COMPACT_ATOMS: atom_id res chain seq x y z
N PHE A 1 11.17 8.30 7.95
CA PHE A 1 11.76 7.20 7.14
C PHE A 1 12.19 7.61 5.71
N LYS A 2 11.43 8.47 4.99
CA LYS A 2 11.67 8.86 3.58
C LYS A 2 13.05 9.44 3.21
N ARG A 3 13.96 9.77 4.14
CA ARG A 3 15.28 10.36 3.83
C ARG A 3 16.44 9.36 3.76
N ARG A 4 16.36 8.18 4.38
CA ARG A 4 17.57 7.39 4.70
C ARG A 4 18.10 6.53 3.54
N LEU A 5 17.27 6.06 2.58
CA LEU A 5 17.71 5.11 1.55
C LEU A 5 17.01 5.33 0.19
N PRO A 6 17.24 6.47 -0.51
CA PRO A 6 16.60 6.76 -1.80
C PRO A 6 16.90 5.72 -2.87
N ARG A 7 18.12 5.16 -2.87
CA ARG A 7 18.54 4.13 -3.81
C ARG A 7 17.72 2.84 -3.64
N LEU A 8 17.47 2.41 -2.41
CA LEU A 8 16.65 1.22 -2.16
C LEU A 8 15.19 1.43 -2.53
N ALA A 9 14.62 2.59 -2.20
CA ALA A 9 13.24 2.91 -2.58
C ALA A 9 13.06 2.90 -4.11
N LEU A 10 14.07 3.39 -4.84
CA LEU A 10 14.06 3.36 -6.29
C LEU A 10 14.23 1.94 -6.84
N LEU A 11 15.19 1.16 -6.34
CA LEU A 11 15.35 -0.25 -6.74
C LEU A 11 14.06 -1.02 -6.51
N LEU A 12 13.46 -0.88 -5.32
CA LEU A 12 12.23 -1.56 -4.96
C LEU A 12 11.05 -1.14 -5.85
N ARG A 13 10.93 0.16 -6.16
CA ARG A 13 9.92 0.64 -7.11
C ARG A 13 10.10 0.04 -8.50
N MET A 14 11.34 -0.04 -8.98
CA MET A 14 11.66 -0.60 -10.29
C MET A 14 11.41 -2.11 -10.33
N THR A 15 11.84 -2.86 -9.32
CA THR A 15 11.62 -4.31 -9.25
C THR A 15 10.15 -4.67 -9.11
N LEU A 16 9.38 -3.96 -8.28
CA LEU A 16 7.93 -4.17 -8.19
C LEU A 16 7.21 -3.84 -9.49
N GLY A 17 7.60 -2.76 -10.18
CA GLY A 17 7.04 -2.40 -11.49
C GLY A 17 7.39 -3.37 -12.61
N PHE A 18 8.46 -4.15 -12.44
CA PHE A 18 8.90 -5.16 -13.40
C PHE A 18 8.05 -6.44 -13.36
N ILE A 19 7.53 -6.83 -12.19
CA ILE A 19 6.67 -8.01 -12.02
C ILE A 19 5.44 -8.01 -12.96
N PRO A 20 4.60 -6.96 -13.00
CA PRO A 20 3.45 -6.95 -13.90
C PRO A 20 3.87 -6.95 -15.38
N ARG A 21 4.98 -6.28 -15.74
CA ARG A 21 5.52 -6.26 -17.11
C ARG A 21 6.00 -7.64 -17.57
N MET A 22 6.74 -8.36 -16.72
CA MET A 22 7.14 -9.74 -17.00
C MET A 22 5.93 -10.65 -17.21
N ARG A 23 4.86 -10.47 -16.43
CA ARG A 23 3.63 -11.26 -16.60
C ARG A 23 2.94 -10.99 -17.93
N THR A 24 2.85 -9.74 -18.38
CA THR A 24 2.24 -9.42 -19.67
C THR A 24 3.09 -9.94 -20.83
N ARG A 25 4.41 -9.72 -20.81
CA ARG A 25 5.35 -10.26 -21.80
C ARG A 25 5.32 -11.78 -21.88
N TYR A 26 5.29 -12.46 -20.74
CA TYR A 26 5.21 -13.92 -20.71
C TYR A 26 3.92 -14.44 -21.38
N ARG A 27 2.77 -13.77 -21.18
CA ARG A 27 1.52 -14.13 -21.86
C ARG A 27 1.63 -13.92 -23.36
N GLU A 28 2.13 -12.76 -23.79
CA GLU A 28 2.35 -12.46 -25.22
C GLU A 28 3.22 -13.54 -25.90
N ILE A 29 4.31 -13.96 -25.26
CA ILE A 29 5.20 -15.03 -25.74
C ILE A 29 4.49 -16.39 -25.75
N SER A 30 3.80 -16.73 -24.66
CA SER A 30 3.07 -18.01 -24.54
C SER A 30 1.94 -18.10 -25.57
N ASP A 31 1.24 -17.00 -25.84
CA ASP A 31 0.13 -16.94 -26.80
C ASP A 31 0.66 -17.01 -28.23
N ALA A 32 1.73 -16.27 -28.56
CA ALA A 32 2.38 -16.34 -29.86
C ALA A 32 2.92 -17.75 -30.17
N ARG A 33 3.60 -18.39 -29.21
CA ARG A 33 4.10 -19.77 -29.36
C ARG A 33 2.99 -20.81 -29.34
N GLY A 34 1.90 -20.53 -28.62
CA GLY A 34 0.67 -21.33 -28.64
C GLY A 34 0.01 -21.31 -30.03
N ALA A 35 -0.06 -20.14 -30.67
CA ALA A 35 -0.59 -19.99 -32.03
C ALA A 35 0.26 -20.72 -33.07
N LEU A 36 1.58 -20.79 -32.87
CA LEU A 36 2.51 -21.56 -33.70
C LEU A 36 2.47 -23.08 -33.44
N GLY A 37 1.66 -23.55 -32.47
CA GLY A 37 1.57 -24.97 -32.11
C GLY A 37 2.76 -25.52 -31.31
N LEU A 38 3.74 -24.67 -30.97
CA LEU A 38 5.00 -25.05 -30.32
C LEU A 38 4.83 -25.45 -28.84
N SER A 39 3.68 -25.14 -28.25
CA SER A 39 3.37 -25.42 -26.83
C SER A 39 2.50 -26.67 -26.60
N ARG A 40 2.15 -27.43 -27.65
CA ARG A 40 1.25 -28.62 -27.57
C ARG A 40 2.01 -29.96 -27.67
N GLY A 41 3.04 -30.16 -26.86
CA GLY A 41 3.72 -31.46 -26.77
C GLY A 41 2.96 -32.46 -25.88
N ARG A 42 2.78 -33.72 -26.34
CA ARG A 42 2.30 -34.82 -25.48
C ARG A 42 3.42 -35.18 -24.48
N GLY A 43 3.14 -35.10 -23.17
CA GLY A 43 4.04 -35.54 -22.09
C GLY A 43 4.66 -34.41 -21.25
N MET A 44 4.86 -34.67 -19.95
CA MET A 44 5.33 -33.71 -18.96
C MET A 44 6.70 -33.10 -19.29
N LEU A 45 7.62 -33.89 -19.84
CA LEU A 45 8.97 -33.42 -20.23
C LEU A 45 8.95 -32.42 -21.39
N ASN A 46 8.06 -32.63 -22.38
CA ASN A 46 7.94 -31.73 -23.53
C ASN A 46 7.29 -30.41 -23.11
N VAL A 47 6.30 -30.45 -22.22
CA VAL A 47 5.70 -29.26 -21.62
C VAL A 47 6.75 -28.47 -20.84
N LEU A 48 7.57 -29.14 -20.03
CA LEU A 48 8.63 -28.46 -19.26
C LEU A 48 9.66 -27.79 -20.18
N ARG A 49 10.13 -28.48 -21.22
CA ARG A 49 11.06 -27.90 -22.21
C ARG A 49 10.46 -26.69 -22.93
N ALA A 50 9.19 -26.76 -23.33
CA ALA A 50 8.50 -25.64 -23.94
C ALA A 50 8.46 -24.42 -22.99
N ARG A 51 8.09 -24.63 -21.72
CA ARG A 51 8.08 -23.58 -20.70
C ARG A 51 9.46 -22.99 -20.43
N LEU A 52 10.51 -23.82 -20.35
CA LEU A 52 11.88 -23.34 -20.20
C LEU A 52 12.34 -22.53 -21.42
N THR A 53 11.87 -22.88 -22.61
CA THR A 53 12.15 -22.10 -23.82
C THR A 53 11.43 -20.75 -23.80
N ASP A 54 10.15 -20.72 -23.38
CA ASP A 54 9.40 -19.46 -23.19
C ASP A 54 10.10 -18.56 -22.18
N LEU A 55 10.60 -19.13 -21.07
CA LEU A 55 11.37 -18.42 -20.06
C LEU A 55 12.71 -17.91 -20.60
N SER A 56 13.43 -18.71 -21.38
CA SER A 56 14.69 -18.28 -22.01
C SER A 56 14.48 -17.06 -22.92
N ILE A 57 13.45 -17.10 -23.77
CA ILE A 57 13.09 -15.98 -24.64
C ILE A 57 12.71 -14.75 -23.81
N LEU A 58 11.88 -14.92 -22.77
CA LEU A 58 11.51 -13.85 -21.87
C LEU A 58 12.73 -13.21 -21.20
N LEU A 59 13.67 -14.03 -20.71
CA LEU A 59 14.89 -13.54 -20.08
C LEU A 59 15.74 -12.73 -21.04
N THR A 60 15.92 -13.20 -22.27
CA THR A 60 16.66 -12.46 -23.31
C THR A 60 16.03 -11.10 -23.60
N LEU A 61 14.72 -11.08 -23.85
CA LEU A 61 14.00 -9.82 -24.14
C LEU A 61 14.02 -8.85 -22.96
N THR A 62 13.86 -9.36 -21.74
CA THR A 62 13.88 -8.50 -20.56
C THR A 62 15.27 -8.02 -20.18
N LEU A 63 16.33 -8.78 -20.47
CA LEU A 63 17.72 -8.34 -20.30
C LEU A 63 18.06 -7.22 -21.29
N GLU A 64 17.64 -7.34 -22.55
CA GLU A 64 17.76 -6.30 -23.56
C GLU A 64 17.03 -5.01 -23.13
N GLU A 65 15.75 -5.10 -22.77
CA GLU A 65 14.97 -3.96 -22.25
C GLU A 65 15.62 -3.34 -20.99
N SER A 66 16.23 -4.15 -20.12
CA SER A 66 16.90 -3.68 -18.90
C SER A 66 18.20 -2.94 -19.18
N MET A 67 18.97 -3.37 -20.18
CA MET A 67 20.19 -2.69 -20.63
C MET A 67 19.83 -1.32 -21.23
N ASP A 68 18.87 -1.28 -22.14
CA ASP A 68 18.39 -0.03 -22.74
C ASP A 68 17.86 0.94 -21.68
N GLN A 69 17.11 0.42 -20.70
CA GLN A 69 16.63 1.23 -19.59
C GLN A 69 17.78 1.76 -18.73
N ALA A 70 18.81 0.96 -18.45
CA ALA A 70 19.97 1.38 -17.68
C ALA A 70 20.76 2.49 -18.40
N ASP A 71 20.94 2.36 -19.71
CA ASP A 71 21.62 3.37 -20.52
C ASP A 71 20.78 4.64 -20.67
N GLY A 72 19.47 4.51 -20.83
CA GLY A 72 18.55 5.65 -20.79
C GLY A 72 18.55 6.39 -19.44
N MET A 73 18.74 5.66 -18.32
CA MET A 73 18.91 6.28 -17.00
C MET A 73 20.24 7.02 -16.91
N ARG A 74 21.35 6.43 -17.38
CA ARG A 74 22.67 7.09 -17.42
C ARG A 74 22.63 8.37 -18.27
N ALA A 75 22.02 8.33 -19.45
CA ALA A 75 21.88 9.49 -20.34
C ALA A 75 21.12 10.65 -19.70
N ARG A 76 20.18 10.37 -18.79
CA ARG A 76 19.42 11.38 -18.02
C ARG A 76 20.17 11.90 -16.78
N GLY A 77 21.44 11.54 -16.60
CA GLY A 77 22.27 11.99 -15.48
C GLY A 77 22.03 11.22 -14.18
N TYR A 78 21.50 9.99 -14.26
CA TYR A 78 21.35 9.15 -13.08
C TYR A 78 22.71 8.80 -12.45
N GLY A 79 22.89 9.14 -11.16
CA GLY A 79 24.17 8.98 -10.44
C GLY A 79 24.91 10.29 -10.17
N LEU A 80 24.51 11.39 -10.82
CA LEU A 80 25.05 12.72 -10.55
C LEU A 80 24.46 13.33 -9.26
N PRO A 81 25.23 14.16 -8.53
CA PRO A 81 24.71 14.91 -7.39
C PRO A 81 23.61 15.89 -7.82
N GLY A 82 22.59 16.09 -6.97
CA GLY A 82 21.49 17.02 -7.25
C GLY A 82 20.18 16.38 -7.72
N ALA A 83 20.05 15.05 -7.68
CA ALA A 83 18.79 14.39 -8.03
C ALA A 83 17.61 14.88 -7.17
N THR A 84 16.66 15.57 -7.80
CA THR A 84 15.42 16.03 -7.17
C THR A 84 14.40 14.90 -7.15
N ARG A 85 13.62 14.83 -6.06
CA ARG A 85 12.59 13.81 -5.91
C ARG A 85 11.26 14.40 -6.37
N ALA A 86 10.68 13.81 -7.41
CA ALA A 86 9.28 14.07 -7.73
C ALA A 86 8.40 13.48 -6.62
N VAL A 87 7.77 14.35 -5.83
CA VAL A 87 6.78 13.96 -4.82
C VAL A 87 5.41 14.19 -5.46
N THR A 88 4.69 13.11 -5.76
CA THR A 88 3.40 13.19 -6.46
C THR A 88 2.31 13.82 -5.59
N GLU A 89 2.40 13.69 -4.26
CA GLU A 89 1.49 14.36 -3.32
C GLU A 89 2.28 14.86 -2.09
N PRO A 90 2.38 16.18 -1.86
CA PRO A 90 2.94 16.70 -0.63
C PRO A 90 2.01 16.36 0.53
N ARG A 91 2.59 16.09 1.72
CA ARG A 91 1.80 15.89 2.95
C ARG A 91 0.91 17.11 3.14
N SER A 92 -0.41 16.92 3.13
CA SER A 92 -1.33 18.04 3.30
C SER A 92 -1.31 18.52 4.75
N ALA A 93 -1.53 19.82 4.97
CA ALA A 93 -1.75 20.35 6.31
C ALA A 93 -2.94 19.64 7.01
N ARG A 94 -3.94 19.20 6.23
CA ARG A 94 -5.05 18.36 6.70
C ARG A 94 -4.54 17.06 7.31
N ASP A 95 -3.60 16.38 6.66
CA ASP A 95 -3.05 15.10 7.15
C ASP A 95 -2.23 15.30 8.42
N ALA A 96 -1.58 16.46 8.56
CA ALA A 96 -0.90 16.84 9.80
C ALA A 96 -1.88 17.05 10.95
N ILE A 97 -2.94 17.83 10.74
CA ILE A 97 -3.97 18.09 11.76
C ILE A 97 -4.68 16.80 12.17
N LEU A 98 -5.08 15.95 11.21
CA LEU A 98 -5.70 14.66 11.49
C LEU A 98 -4.77 13.75 12.30
N SER A 99 -3.48 13.73 11.99
CA SER A 99 -2.52 12.93 12.76
C SER A 99 -2.34 13.42 14.20
N VAL A 100 -2.33 14.74 14.42
CA VAL A 100 -2.24 15.32 15.77
C VAL A 100 -3.52 15.05 16.56
N GLY A 101 -4.69 15.24 15.94
CA GLY A 101 -5.99 14.94 16.56
C GLY A 101 -6.12 13.47 16.94
N LEU A 102 -5.66 12.56 16.08
CA LEU A 102 -5.67 11.12 16.38
C LEU A 102 -4.79 10.79 17.60
N VAL A 103 -3.58 11.35 17.69
CA VAL A 103 -2.69 11.12 18.83
C VAL A 103 -3.29 11.68 20.12
N LEU A 104 -3.87 12.89 20.07
CA LEU A 104 -4.50 13.53 21.23
C LEU A 104 -5.66 12.69 21.78
N LEU A 105 -6.42 12.05 20.90
CA LEU A 105 -7.60 11.27 21.26
C LEU A 105 -7.24 9.82 21.66
N LEU A 106 -6.11 9.30 21.15
CA LEU A 106 -5.57 7.98 21.51
C LEU A 106 -5.12 7.93 22.97
N VAL A 107 -4.47 8.99 23.47
CA VAL A 107 -3.97 9.05 24.85
C VAL A 107 -5.07 8.75 25.87
N PRO A 108 -6.18 9.51 25.95
CA PRO A 108 -7.24 9.24 26.92
C PRO A 108 -7.94 7.89 26.67
N ALA A 109 -8.07 7.44 25.42
CA ALA A 109 -8.67 6.14 25.12
C ALA A 109 -7.85 4.95 25.69
N LEU A 110 -6.53 5.10 25.81
CA LEU A 110 -5.64 4.05 26.33
C LEU A 110 -5.39 4.15 27.84
N LEU A 111 -5.63 5.30 28.49
CA LEU A 111 -5.37 5.48 29.92
C LEU A 111 -6.08 4.45 30.82
N PRO A 112 -7.36 4.04 30.58
CA PRO A 112 -8.04 3.06 31.43
C PRO A 112 -7.36 1.69 31.49
N LEU A 113 -6.65 1.30 30.42
CA LEU A 113 -5.89 0.03 30.35
C LEU A 113 -4.69 0.03 31.30
N PHE A 114 -4.03 1.18 31.48
CA PHE A 114 -2.86 1.30 32.36
C PHE A 114 -3.25 1.55 33.81
N THR A 115 -4.40 2.17 34.06
CA THR A 115 -4.86 2.47 35.43
C THR A 115 -5.67 1.35 36.07
N GLY A 116 -5.88 0.23 35.38
CA GLY A 116 -6.71 -0.89 35.88
C GLY A 116 -8.18 -0.55 36.06
N ARG A 117 -8.66 0.57 35.49
CA ARG A 117 -10.06 1.06 35.59
C ARG A 117 -10.93 0.57 34.43
N GLY A 118 -10.44 -0.38 33.65
CA GLY A 118 -11.15 -1.00 32.52
C GLY A 118 -11.95 -2.24 32.90
N GLU A 119 -12.11 -2.54 34.19
CA GLU A 119 -12.87 -3.70 34.64
C GLU A 119 -14.38 -3.47 34.41
N TRP A 120 -14.89 -4.04 33.32
CA TRP A 120 -16.32 -4.05 33.03
C TRP A 120 -17.00 -5.16 33.85
N ASN A 121 -17.49 -4.83 35.04
CA ASN A 121 -18.22 -5.78 35.88
C ASN A 121 -19.66 -5.96 35.37
N TRP A 122 -19.98 -7.18 34.91
CA TRP A 122 -21.32 -7.56 34.45
C TRP A 122 -22.36 -7.63 35.58
N TYR A 123 -21.92 -7.78 36.84
CA TYR A 123 -22.77 -7.80 38.04
C TYR A 123 -22.63 -6.49 38.84
N PRO A 124 -23.74 -5.80 39.18
CA PRO A 124 -23.68 -4.53 39.91
C PRO A 124 -23.60 -4.81 41.43
N LEU A 125 -22.40 -4.93 41.98
CA LEU A 125 -22.22 -5.09 43.43
C LEU A 125 -22.03 -3.74 44.15
N ASP A 126 -21.61 -2.70 43.45
CA ASP A 126 -21.32 -1.39 44.05
C ASP A 126 -22.25 -0.30 43.52
N ARG A 127 -23.05 0.34 44.40
CA ARG A 127 -23.91 1.48 44.05
C ARG A 127 -23.13 2.71 43.54
N SER A 128 -21.81 2.75 43.71
CA SER A 128 -20.91 3.75 43.13
C SER A 128 -20.64 3.54 41.64
N ALA A 129 -21.00 2.41 41.05
CA ALA A 129 -20.94 2.19 39.60
C ALA A 129 -22.02 2.98 38.82
N LEU A 130 -22.97 3.60 39.52
CA LEU A 130 -24.05 4.41 38.94
C LEU A 130 -23.68 5.89 38.81
N VAL A 131 -22.61 6.37 39.47
CA VAL A 131 -22.10 7.71 39.21
C VAL A 131 -21.15 7.63 38.01
N PRO A 132 -21.44 8.35 36.91
CA PRO A 132 -20.56 8.34 35.76
C PRO A 132 -19.21 8.92 36.17
N ASP A 133 -18.18 8.07 36.22
CA ASP A 133 -16.81 8.55 36.36
C ASP A 133 -16.51 9.39 35.11
N LEU A 134 -16.23 10.67 35.32
CA LEU A 134 -15.89 11.62 34.25
C LEU A 134 -14.71 11.10 33.43
N PHE A 135 -13.80 10.36 34.07
CA PHE A 135 -12.64 9.76 33.42
C PHE A 135 -13.01 8.62 32.46
N LEU A 136 -13.90 7.71 32.88
CA LEU A 136 -14.31 6.57 32.06
C LEU A 136 -15.20 7.03 30.89
N SER A 137 -16.14 7.94 31.15
CA SER A 137 -17.00 8.52 30.11
C SER A 137 -16.20 9.28 29.03
N LEU A 138 -15.20 10.06 29.44
CA LEU A 138 -14.29 10.74 28.51
C LEU A 138 -13.46 9.75 27.67
N SER A 139 -13.00 8.65 28.28
CA SER A 139 -12.22 7.62 27.58
C SER A 139 -13.05 6.85 26.55
N PHE A 140 -14.31 6.51 26.89
CA PHE A 140 -15.26 5.92 25.94
C PHE A 140 -15.62 6.90 24.81
N ALA A 141 -15.86 8.18 25.12
CA ALA A 141 -16.14 9.21 24.12
C ALA A 141 -14.94 9.42 23.16
N ALA A 142 -13.72 9.37 23.69
CA ALA A 142 -12.52 9.40 22.87
C ALA A 142 -12.44 8.15 21.97
N GLY A 143 -12.64 6.95 22.51
CA GLY A 143 -12.63 5.71 21.73
C GLY A 143 -13.65 5.69 20.59
N THR A 144 -14.89 6.11 20.86
CA THR A 144 -15.94 6.20 19.83
C THR A 144 -15.60 7.24 18.76
N ALA A 145 -15.02 8.38 19.14
CA ALA A 145 -14.57 9.39 18.18
C ALA A 145 -13.42 8.89 17.28
N ILE A 146 -12.51 8.00 17.74
CA ILE A 146 -11.53 7.33 16.86
C ILE A 146 -12.25 6.46 15.84
N ALA A 147 -13.21 5.65 16.29
CA ALA A 147 -13.91 4.68 15.45
C ALA A 147 -14.75 5.36 14.34
N VAL A 148 -15.32 6.53 14.63
CA VAL A 148 -16.14 7.30 13.68
C VAL A 148 -15.29 8.07 12.66
N LEU A 149 -14.06 8.46 13.02
CA LEU A 149 -13.16 9.24 12.16
C LEU A 149 -12.89 8.63 10.76
N PRO A 150 -12.56 7.33 10.59
CA PRO A 150 -12.37 6.75 9.25
C PRO A 150 -13.67 6.76 8.43
N ILE A 151 -14.82 6.51 9.06
CA ILE A 151 -16.13 6.49 8.40
C ILE A 151 -16.46 7.88 7.82
N LEU A 152 -16.21 8.95 8.59
CA LEU A 152 -16.44 10.32 8.12
C LEU A 152 -15.50 10.71 6.97
N LEU A 153 -14.23 10.29 7.03
CA LEU A 153 -13.25 10.58 5.98
C LEU A 153 -13.62 9.87 4.67
N GLU A 154 -13.92 8.58 4.74
CA GLU A 154 -14.32 7.76 3.59
C GLU A 154 -15.66 8.20 3.01
N GLY A 155 -16.63 8.53 3.86
CA GLY A 155 -17.93 9.05 3.42
C GLY A 155 -17.80 10.35 2.63
N LYS A 156 -16.95 11.28 3.09
CA LYS A 156 -16.73 12.56 2.41
C LYS A 156 -16.04 12.40 1.06
N GLU A 157 -15.08 11.48 0.97
CA GLU A 157 -14.37 11.17 -0.29
C GLU A 157 -15.28 10.45 -1.27
N THR A 158 -16.09 9.50 -0.80
CA THR A 158 -17.09 8.80 -1.59
C THR A 158 -18.12 9.78 -2.16
N LEU A 159 -18.63 10.71 -1.35
CA LEU A 159 -19.59 11.71 -1.83
C LEU A 159 -18.96 12.63 -2.88
N LYS A 160 -17.72 13.08 -2.64
CA LYS A 160 -16.97 13.90 -3.62
C LYS A 160 -16.77 13.16 -4.94
N TRP A 161 -16.45 11.86 -4.88
CA TRP A 161 -16.31 11.03 -6.07
C TRP A 161 -17.62 10.91 -6.85
N HIS A 162 -18.75 10.68 -6.17
CA HIS A 162 -20.06 10.59 -6.82
C HIS A 162 -20.46 11.92 -7.50
N ILE A 163 -20.23 13.06 -6.83
CA ILE A 163 -20.49 14.39 -7.40
C ILE A 163 -19.61 14.68 -8.63
N LEU A 164 -18.34 14.26 -8.59
CA LEU A 164 -17.43 14.46 -9.73
C LEU A 164 -17.80 13.53 -10.89
N ARG A 165 -18.19 12.28 -10.62
CA ARG A 165 -18.64 11.32 -11.64
C ARG A 165 -19.94 11.74 -12.31
N SER A 166 -20.87 12.38 -11.60
CA SER A 166 -22.12 12.89 -12.19
C SER A 166 -21.93 14.15 -13.04
N ARG A 167 -20.73 14.75 -13.03
CA ARG A 167 -20.41 15.99 -13.74
C ARG A 167 -19.58 15.77 -15.01
N ILE A 168 -19.22 14.51 -15.29
CA ILE A 168 -18.60 14.02 -16.52
C ILE A 168 -19.71 13.41 -17.36
#